data_AF-A0A7K3YZZ5-F1
#
_entry.id   AF-A0A7K3YZZ5-F1
#
_cell.length_a   1.000
_cell.length_b   1.000
_cell.length_c   1.000
_cell.angle_alpha   90.00
_cell.angle_beta   90.00
_cell.angle_gamma   90.00
#
_symmetry.space_group_name_H-M   'P 1'
#
loop_
_entity.id
_entity.type
_entity.pdbx_description
1 polymer ?
#
loop_
_entity_poly.entity_id
_entity_poly.type
_entity_poly.pdbx_seq_one_letter_code
_entity_poly.pdbx_strand_id
1 'polypeptide(L)'
;VELPYTVKGMDLAFSGLMSAAKDCKAPLPDVCFSLQETAFAMCAEVTERALSLAGKNEVLLVGGVGANRRLQEMLRTMCEDRGAEFFVPEQKYLGDNGAMIAYTGKLMLESGISLPIEFSQVNPSFRSDEVEVPWKKGTPSPGRVSDPGTGRQQGAEAMVTFRDGIAEKRRVSKRYRVPSLDRRLITERTRAEARLIHTARRAGIPTPVIQDITADTIVMERIIGAPLTLALTEANLREAGRMIGKLHTAGLMHGDLTTSNLIVRASDTRCVLIDFGLAQVSQEIEQRGVDIHVLYQTLESTAPEESGALKAAFNDGYAEAFAGADEVIAREHDIVMRGRYH
;
A
#
# COMPACT_ATOMS: atom_id res chain seq x y z
N VAL A 1 -14.97 22.99 0.42
CA VAL A 1 -14.30 23.05 1.74
C VAL A 1 -13.11 22.12 1.72
N GLU A 2 -12.01 22.50 2.36
CA GLU A 2 -10.87 21.60 2.53
C GLU A 2 -11.10 20.65 3.72
N LEU A 3 -11.07 19.35 3.43
CA LEU A 3 -11.21 18.29 4.42
C LEU A 3 -9.94 17.41 4.44
N PRO A 4 -9.64 16.76 5.58
CA PRO A 4 -8.45 15.93 5.71
C PRO A 4 -8.59 14.65 4.86
N TYR A 5 -7.49 14.27 4.20
CA TYR A 5 -7.41 13.09 3.34
C TYR A 5 -6.47 12.07 3.98
N THR A 6 -7.04 11.02 4.59
CA THR A 6 -6.33 10.10 5.49
C THR A 6 -6.32 8.68 4.95
N VAL A 7 -5.42 8.45 3.98
CA VAL A 7 -5.09 7.11 3.44
C VAL A 7 -3.69 6.74 3.93
N LYS A 8 -3.54 5.57 4.55
CA LYS A 8 -2.25 5.04 5.01
C LYS A 8 -2.06 3.64 4.44
N GLY A 9 -1.14 3.48 3.49
CA GLY A 9 -0.97 2.19 2.80
C GLY A 9 -2.27 1.73 2.13
N MET A 10 -2.88 0.66 2.63
CA MET A 10 -4.16 0.14 2.15
C MET A 10 -5.36 0.53 3.02
N ASP A 11 -5.13 1.26 4.10
CA ASP A 11 -6.14 1.56 5.12
C ASP A 11 -6.71 2.96 5.01
N LEU A 12 -7.98 3.07 5.43
CA LEU A 12 -8.78 4.28 5.43
C LEU A 12 -9.16 4.66 6.86
N ALA A 13 -9.01 5.94 7.21
CA ALA A 13 -9.50 6.47 8.48
C ALA A 13 -10.51 7.60 8.24
N PHE A 14 -11.78 7.39 8.61
CA PHE A 14 -12.85 8.37 8.39
C PHE A 14 -13.12 9.29 9.60
N SER A 15 -12.63 8.96 10.80
CA SER A 15 -12.94 9.72 12.04
C SER A 15 -12.54 11.20 11.95
N GLY A 16 -11.32 11.49 11.48
CA GLY A 16 -10.85 12.86 11.29
C GLY A 16 -11.63 13.61 10.21
N LEU A 17 -11.95 12.94 9.10
CA LEU A 17 -12.78 13.49 8.03
C LEU A 17 -14.18 13.87 8.52
N MET A 18 -14.83 12.98 9.27
CA MET A 18 -16.17 13.20 9.81
C MET A 18 -16.19 14.34 10.84
N SER A 19 -15.19 14.40 11.71
CA SER A 19 -15.08 15.47 12.72
C SER A 19 -14.88 16.83 12.04
N ALA A 20 -13.94 16.92 11.09
CA ALA A 20 -13.69 18.15 10.33
C ALA A 20 -14.92 18.60 9.52
N ALA A 21 -15.68 17.67 8.96
CA ALA A 21 -16.92 17.99 8.25
C ALA A 21 -18.01 18.52 9.20
N LYS A 22 -18.18 17.92 10.38
CA LYS A 22 -19.16 18.36 11.39
C LYS A 22 -18.85 19.75 11.95
N ASP A 23 -17.58 20.05 12.17
CA ASP A 23 -17.13 21.32 12.74
C ASP A 23 -17.04 22.46 11.71
N CYS A 24 -17.22 22.13 10.41
CA CYS A 24 -17.13 23.11 9.34
C CYS A 24 -18.34 24.06 9.33
N LYS A 25 -18.06 25.37 9.31
CA LYS A 25 -19.09 26.43 9.27
C LYS A 25 -19.52 26.84 7.86
N ALA A 26 -19.01 26.18 6.83
CA ALA A 26 -19.39 26.46 5.44
C ALA A 26 -20.85 26.02 5.17
N PRO A 27 -21.47 26.48 4.07
CA PRO A 27 -22.80 26.02 3.68
C PRO A 27 -22.90 24.50 3.61
N LEU A 28 -23.99 23.93 4.14
CA LEU A 28 -24.21 22.47 4.17
C LEU A 28 -24.01 21.78 2.80
N PRO A 29 -24.49 22.33 1.66
CA PRO A 29 -24.24 21.73 0.35
C PRO A 29 -22.74 21.59 0.03
N ASP A 30 -21.93 22.59 0.38
CA ASP A 30 -20.49 22.57 0.12
C ASP A 30 -19.78 21.55 1.01
N VAL A 31 -20.22 21.42 2.27
CA VAL A 31 -19.70 20.41 3.20
C VAL A 31 -20.05 19.00 2.71
N CYS A 32 -21.31 18.76 2.34
CA CYS A 32 -21.75 17.47 1.80
C CYS A 32 -21.01 17.08 0.52
N PHE A 33 -20.84 18.02 -0.41
CA PHE A 33 -20.05 17.82 -1.63
C PHE A 33 -18.60 17.46 -1.29
N SER A 34 -17.95 18.27 -0.45
CA SER A 34 -16.54 18.06 -0.08
C SER A 34 -16.34 16.73 0.65
N LEU A 35 -17.28 16.35 1.52
CA LEU A 35 -17.25 15.09 2.25
C LEU A 35 -17.37 13.90 1.31
N GLN A 36 -18.32 13.91 0.37
CA GLN A 36 -18.48 12.85 -0.63
C GLN A 36 -17.24 12.73 -1.52
N GLU A 37 -16.77 13.83 -2.10
CA GLU A 37 -15.58 13.82 -2.97
C GLU A 37 -14.34 13.32 -2.23
N THR A 38 -14.14 13.76 -0.99
CA THR A 38 -12.97 13.34 -0.20
C THR A 38 -13.07 11.86 0.18
N ALA A 39 -14.20 11.43 0.75
CA ALA A 39 -14.39 10.04 1.18
C ALA A 39 -14.33 9.04 0.02
N PHE A 40 -15.01 9.34 -1.09
CA PHE A 40 -15.04 8.46 -2.24
C PHE A 40 -13.71 8.45 -3.02
N ALA A 41 -12.97 9.57 -3.03
CA ALA A 41 -11.62 9.59 -3.60
C ALA A 41 -10.67 8.71 -2.80
N MET A 42 -10.78 8.71 -1.47
CA MET A 42 -10.02 7.82 -0.59
C MET A 42 -10.34 6.35 -0.89
N CYS A 43 -11.62 5.99 -1.01
CA CYS A 43 -12.03 4.64 -1.39
C CYS A 43 -11.48 4.24 -2.76
N ALA A 44 -11.65 5.10 -3.78
CA ALA A 44 -11.16 4.84 -5.12
C ALA A 44 -9.63 4.68 -5.17
N GLU A 45 -8.88 5.48 -4.40
CA GLU A 45 -7.42 5.35 -4.29
C GLU A 45 -6.99 4.01 -3.70
N VAL A 46 -7.61 3.58 -2.60
CA VAL A 46 -7.28 2.28 -2.00
C VAL A 46 -7.68 1.12 -2.92
N THR A 47 -8.83 1.21 -3.58
CA THR A 47 -9.23 0.22 -4.59
C THR A 47 -8.24 0.17 -5.74
N GLU A 48 -7.73 1.33 -6.20
CA GLU A 48 -6.72 1.42 -7.25
C GLU A 48 -5.41 0.71 -6.87
N ARG A 49 -4.95 0.91 -5.62
CA ARG A 49 -3.77 0.23 -5.07
C ARG A 49 -4.01 -1.28 -4.96
N ALA A 50 -5.17 -1.69 -4.44
CA ALA A 50 -5.54 -3.10 -4.27
C ALA A 50 -5.60 -3.83 -5.61
N LEU A 51 -6.19 -3.20 -6.63
CA LEU A 51 -6.29 -3.74 -7.99
C LEU A 51 -4.89 -3.99 -8.57
N SER A 52 -3.96 -3.05 -8.35
CA SER A 52 -2.56 -3.18 -8.79
C SER A 52 -1.85 -4.34 -8.09
N LEU A 53 -1.99 -4.44 -6.76
CA LEU A 53 -1.35 -5.48 -5.94
C LEU A 53 -1.90 -6.87 -6.23
N ALA A 54 -3.21 -7.00 -6.40
CA ALA A 54 -3.87 -8.28 -6.63
C ALA A 54 -3.70 -8.81 -8.07
N GLY A 55 -3.12 -8.00 -8.97
CA GLY A 55 -2.98 -8.34 -10.39
C GLY A 55 -4.32 -8.65 -11.06
N LYS A 56 -5.41 -8.03 -10.59
CA LYS A 56 -6.77 -8.21 -11.12
C LYS A 56 -7.11 -7.09 -12.08
N ASN A 57 -8.09 -7.36 -12.95
CA ASN A 57 -8.58 -6.40 -13.94
C ASN A 57 -10.08 -6.13 -13.79
N GLU A 58 -10.68 -6.53 -12.67
CA GLU A 58 -12.11 -6.40 -12.42
C GLU A 58 -12.34 -5.87 -11.01
N VAL A 59 -13.26 -4.92 -10.87
CA VAL A 59 -13.70 -4.35 -9.58
C VAL A 59 -15.20 -4.55 -9.45
N LEU A 60 -15.63 -5.17 -8.35
CA LEU A 60 -17.04 -5.31 -7.99
C LEU A 60 -17.35 -4.42 -6.77
N LEU A 61 -18.27 -3.46 -6.94
CA LEU A 61 -18.76 -2.64 -5.83
C LEU A 61 -20.01 -3.28 -5.21
N VAL A 62 -19.91 -3.62 -3.92
CA VAL A 62 -21.01 -4.18 -3.11
C VAL A 62 -21.28 -3.30 -1.88
N GLY A 63 -22.34 -3.62 -1.13
CA GLY A 63 -22.72 -2.92 0.09
C GLY A 63 -23.68 -1.76 -0.15
N GLY A 64 -24.43 -1.35 0.88
CA GLY A 64 -25.47 -0.33 0.77
C GLY A 64 -24.96 1.03 0.29
N VAL A 65 -23.72 1.39 0.64
CA VAL A 65 -23.06 2.62 0.15
C VAL A 65 -22.78 2.56 -1.35
N GLY A 66 -22.67 1.34 -1.91
CA GLY A 66 -22.49 1.11 -3.34
C GLY A 66 -23.65 1.61 -4.20
N ALA A 67 -24.81 1.91 -3.60
CA ALA A 67 -25.93 2.57 -4.29
C ALA A 67 -25.65 4.04 -4.64
N ASN A 68 -24.61 4.67 -4.06
CA ASN A 68 -24.27 6.05 -4.35
C ASN A 68 -23.72 6.19 -5.78
N ARG A 69 -24.43 6.95 -6.62
CA ARG A 69 -24.08 7.15 -8.03
C ARG A 69 -22.73 7.84 -8.22
N ARG A 70 -22.33 8.74 -7.31
CA ARG A 70 -21.06 9.44 -7.41
C ARG A 70 -19.88 8.51 -7.11
N LEU A 71 -20.00 7.64 -6.10
CA LEU A 71 -19.01 6.60 -5.83
C LEU A 71 -18.88 5.64 -7.02
N GLN A 72 -20.00 5.18 -7.60
CA GLN A 72 -19.98 4.34 -8.80
C GLN A 72 -19.28 5.02 -9.98
N GLU A 73 -19.54 6.31 -10.20
CA GLU A 73 -18.89 7.11 -11.25
C GLU A 73 -17.37 7.17 -11.04
N MET A 74 -16.91 7.50 -9.82
CA MET A 74 -15.49 7.60 -9.51
C MET A 74 -14.76 6.28 -9.69
N LEU A 75 -15.35 5.17 -9.20
CA LEU A 75 -14.77 3.84 -9.38
C LEU A 75 -14.76 3.40 -10.84
N ARG A 76 -15.81 3.73 -11.61
CA ARG A 76 -15.85 3.47 -13.06
C ARG A 76 -14.73 4.21 -13.79
N THR A 77 -14.57 5.52 -13.55
CA THR A 77 -13.49 6.31 -14.16
C THR A 77 -12.10 5.77 -13.79
N MET A 78 -11.91 5.36 -12.52
CA MET A 78 -10.67 4.72 -12.08
C MET A 78 -10.40 3.41 -12.84
N CYS A 79 -11.42 2.55 -13.00
CA CYS A 79 -11.28 1.29 -13.73
C CYS A 79 -10.99 1.53 -15.22
N GLU A 80 -11.69 2.48 -15.86
CA GLU A 80 -11.44 2.90 -17.25
C GLU A 80 -10.00 3.37 -17.46
N ASP A 81 -9.47 4.20 -16.54
CA ASP A 81 -8.08 4.68 -16.58
C ASP A 81 -7.04 3.56 -16.52
N ARG A 82 -7.41 2.44 -15.90
CA ARG A 82 -6.54 1.26 -15.75
C ARG A 82 -6.78 0.17 -16.77
N GLY A 83 -7.81 0.31 -17.62
CA GLY A 83 -8.26 -0.78 -18.49
C GLY A 83 -8.84 -1.96 -17.73
N ALA A 84 -9.44 -1.71 -16.56
CA ALA A 84 -10.16 -2.69 -15.76
C ALA A 84 -11.67 -2.57 -15.97
N GLU A 85 -12.41 -3.65 -15.74
CA GLU A 85 -13.86 -3.69 -15.79
C GLU A 85 -14.48 -3.37 -14.42
N PHE A 86 -15.63 -2.71 -14.44
CA PHE A 86 -16.33 -2.28 -13.22
C PHE A 86 -17.77 -2.81 -13.20
N PHE A 87 -18.11 -3.50 -12.12
CA PHE A 87 -19.40 -4.14 -11.93
C PHE A 87 -20.10 -3.63 -10.66
N VAL A 88 -21.42 -3.50 -10.75
CA VAL A 88 -22.30 -3.20 -9.63
C VAL A 88 -23.49 -4.15 -9.72
N PRO A 89 -23.78 -4.96 -8.68
CA PRO A 89 -24.97 -5.80 -8.65
C PRO A 89 -26.27 -4.98 -8.75
N GLU A 90 -27.37 -5.64 -9.09
CA GLU A 90 -28.70 -5.02 -9.02
C GLU A 90 -28.97 -4.47 -7.60
N GLN A 91 -29.75 -3.39 -7.52
CA GLN A 91 -30.05 -2.70 -6.27
C GLN A 91 -30.56 -3.62 -5.15
N LYS A 92 -31.34 -4.65 -5.51
CA LYS A 92 -31.88 -5.65 -4.57
C LYS A 92 -30.82 -6.54 -3.90
N TYR A 93 -29.61 -6.58 -4.46
CA TYR A 93 -28.48 -7.38 -3.95
C TYR A 93 -27.35 -6.53 -3.35
N LEU A 94 -27.43 -5.20 -3.42
CA LEU A 94 -26.38 -4.31 -2.90
C LEU A 94 -26.37 -4.22 -1.37
N GLY A 95 -27.55 -4.18 -0.74
CA GLY A 95 -27.67 -4.17 0.71
C GLY A 95 -27.71 -5.58 1.31
N ASP A 96 -27.74 -5.66 2.63
CA ASP A 96 -27.87 -6.93 3.35
C ASP A 96 -29.17 -7.63 2.96
N ASN A 97 -29.06 -8.85 2.45
CA ASN A 97 -30.20 -9.62 1.96
C ASN A 97 -30.04 -11.12 2.23
N GLY A 98 -31.15 -11.82 2.43
CA GLY A 98 -31.11 -13.27 2.69
C GLY A 98 -30.67 -14.11 1.49
N ALA A 99 -30.76 -13.57 0.26
CA ALA A 99 -30.40 -14.30 -0.94
C ALA A 99 -28.89 -14.56 -1.03
N MET A 100 -28.04 -13.59 -0.65
CA MET A 100 -26.59 -13.79 -0.62
C MET A 100 -26.18 -14.85 0.42
N ILE A 101 -26.86 -14.90 1.58
CA ILE A 101 -26.62 -15.89 2.62
C ILE A 101 -27.04 -17.29 2.13
N ALA A 102 -28.25 -17.40 1.57
CA ALA A 102 -28.75 -18.66 1.03
C ALA A 102 -27.88 -19.18 -0.12
N TYR A 103 -27.42 -18.29 -1.01
CA TYR A 103 -26.58 -18.66 -2.13
C TYR A 103 -25.19 -19.14 -1.69
N THR A 104 -24.53 -18.41 -0.78
CA THR A 104 -23.24 -18.85 -0.23
C THR A 104 -23.37 -20.17 0.53
N GLY A 105 -24.41 -20.33 1.36
CA GLY A 105 -24.67 -21.59 2.07
C GLY A 105 -24.92 -22.77 1.12
N LYS A 106 -25.64 -22.52 0.02
CA LYS A 106 -25.82 -23.51 -1.06
C LYS A 106 -24.48 -23.91 -1.68
N LEU A 107 -23.62 -22.96 -2.04
CA LEU A 107 -22.30 -23.24 -2.62
C LEU A 107 -21.41 -24.06 -1.68
N MET A 108 -21.42 -23.73 -0.39
CA MET A 108 -20.69 -24.46 0.65
C MET A 108 -21.20 -25.91 0.74
N LEU A 109 -22.52 -26.08 0.84
CA LEU A 109 -23.16 -27.40 0.94
C LEU A 109 -22.89 -28.27 -0.30
N GLU A 110 -23.02 -27.71 -1.51
CA GLU A 110 -22.71 -28.40 -2.77
C GLU A 110 -21.24 -28.80 -2.89
N SER A 111 -20.35 -28.11 -2.16
CA SER A 111 -18.92 -28.41 -2.10
C SER A 111 -18.54 -29.33 -0.92
N GLY A 112 -19.53 -29.89 -0.22
CA GLY A 112 -19.33 -30.82 0.89
C GLY A 112 -19.03 -30.16 2.23
N ILE A 113 -19.11 -28.83 2.33
CA ILE A 113 -18.97 -28.12 3.61
C ILE A 113 -20.32 -28.10 4.34
N SER A 114 -20.33 -28.62 5.56
CA SER A 114 -21.48 -28.56 6.46
C SER A 114 -21.00 -28.28 7.88
N LEU A 115 -21.85 -27.65 8.70
CA LEU A 115 -21.54 -27.26 10.07
C LEU A 115 -22.56 -27.89 11.03
N PRO A 116 -22.13 -28.72 12.00
CA PRO A 116 -23.01 -29.20 13.05
C PRO A 116 -23.58 -28.04 13.88
N ILE A 117 -24.78 -28.23 14.43
CA ILE A 117 -25.51 -27.17 15.14
C ILE A 117 -24.72 -26.70 16.38
N GLU A 118 -24.03 -27.60 17.08
CA GLU A 118 -23.21 -27.23 18.23
C GLU A 118 -22.09 -26.22 17.91
N PHE A 119 -21.66 -26.15 16.65
CA PHE A 119 -20.61 -25.26 16.16
C PHE A 119 -21.16 -24.06 15.37
N SER A 120 -22.47 -23.92 15.20
CA SER A 120 -23.09 -22.83 14.43
C SER A 120 -23.30 -21.54 15.24
N GLN A 121 -22.41 -21.26 16.20
CA GLN A 121 -22.50 -20.10 17.06
C GLN A 121 -22.11 -18.81 16.31
N VAL A 122 -22.65 -17.68 16.74
CA VAL A 122 -22.32 -16.38 16.15
C VAL A 122 -20.88 -16.02 16.47
N ASN A 123 -20.09 -15.71 15.44
CA ASN A 123 -18.75 -15.14 15.56
C ASN A 123 -18.76 -13.69 15.00
N PRO A 124 -18.78 -12.67 15.87
CA PRO A 124 -18.74 -11.27 15.43
C PRO A 124 -17.42 -10.85 14.77
N SER A 125 -16.35 -11.62 14.99
CA SER A 125 -15.02 -11.37 14.46
C SER A 125 -14.70 -12.25 13.26
N PHE A 126 -15.71 -12.86 12.62
CA PHE A 126 -15.52 -13.82 11.54
C PHE A 126 -14.84 -13.18 10.32
N ARG A 127 -13.67 -13.69 9.96
CA ARG A 127 -12.88 -13.15 8.84
C ARG A 127 -13.05 -13.97 7.57
N SER A 128 -12.78 -13.33 6.43
CA SER A 128 -12.91 -13.98 5.12
C SER A 128 -11.80 -14.99 4.80
N ASP A 129 -10.63 -14.87 5.43
CA ASP A 129 -9.50 -15.78 5.27
C ASP A 129 -9.60 -17.05 6.14
N GLU A 130 -10.47 -17.04 7.16
CA GLU A 130 -10.84 -18.22 7.96
C GLU A 130 -11.70 -19.24 7.17
N VAL A 131 -12.23 -18.85 6.01
CA VAL A 131 -13.20 -19.65 5.25
C VAL A 131 -12.51 -20.39 4.09
N GLU A 132 -12.58 -21.71 4.11
CA GLU A 132 -12.20 -22.52 2.95
C GLU A 132 -13.15 -22.28 1.76
N VAL A 133 -12.60 -22.12 0.55
CA VAL A 133 -13.37 -21.79 -0.67
C VAL A 133 -13.25 -22.90 -1.74
N PRO A 134 -13.73 -24.13 -1.49
CA PRO A 134 -13.61 -25.25 -2.43
C PRO A 134 -14.51 -25.11 -3.68
N TRP A 135 -15.52 -24.24 -3.66
CA TRP A 135 -16.43 -24.03 -4.80
C TRP A 135 -15.79 -23.26 -5.97
N LYS A 136 -14.62 -22.65 -5.78
CA LYS A 136 -13.92 -21.90 -6.83
C LYS A 136 -13.01 -22.83 -7.64
N LYS A 137 -13.42 -23.16 -8.88
CA LYS A 137 -12.62 -23.94 -9.83
C LYS A 137 -11.96 -23.02 -10.86
N GLY A 138 -10.62 -22.97 -10.87
CA GLY A 138 -9.84 -22.24 -11.88
C GLY A 138 -8.53 -21.68 -11.35
N THR A 139 -7.47 -21.76 -12.16
CA THR A 139 -6.19 -21.08 -11.89
C THR A 139 -6.39 -19.56 -12.02
N PRO A 140 -5.87 -18.75 -11.08
CA PRO A 140 -5.82 -17.31 -11.27
C PRO A 140 -4.97 -17.01 -12.50
N SER A 141 -5.53 -16.34 -13.50
CA SER A 141 -4.75 -15.77 -14.59
C SER A 141 -3.80 -14.72 -14.00
N PRO A 142 -2.48 -14.82 -14.21
CA PRO A 142 -1.57 -13.75 -13.84
C PRO A 142 -1.91 -12.52 -14.68
N GLY A 143 -2.27 -11.42 -14.03
CA GLY A 143 -2.33 -10.10 -14.66
C GLY A 143 -0.96 -9.76 -15.26
N ARG A 144 -0.98 -9.04 -16.39
CA ARG A 144 0.18 -8.70 -17.23
C ARG A 144 1.44 -8.34 -16.43
N VAL A 145 2.54 -9.01 -16.78
CA VAL A 145 3.91 -8.57 -16.47
C VAL A 145 4.18 -7.28 -17.23
N SER A 146 4.64 -6.26 -16.52
CA SER A 146 5.10 -4.99 -17.08
C SER A 146 6.22 -5.21 -18.10
N ASP A 147 6.06 -4.61 -19.27
CA ASP A 147 7.05 -4.57 -20.36
C ASP A 147 8.36 -3.92 -19.88
N PRO A 148 9.51 -4.64 -19.86
CA PRO A 148 10.79 -4.10 -19.40
C PRO A 148 11.48 -3.14 -20.39
N GLY A 149 10.87 -2.82 -21.54
CA GLY A 149 11.57 -2.21 -22.67
C GLY A 149 11.70 -0.68 -22.68
N THR A 150 11.04 0.05 -21.78
CA THR A 150 11.08 1.52 -21.80
C THR A 150 11.77 2.04 -20.55
N GLY A 151 12.64 3.05 -20.64
CA GLY A 151 13.24 3.73 -19.49
C GLY A 151 12.24 4.50 -18.61
N ARG A 152 11.01 4.00 -18.51
CA ARG A 152 9.89 4.49 -17.73
C ARG A 152 9.38 3.36 -16.83
N GLN A 153 9.29 3.65 -15.54
CA GLN A 153 8.65 2.78 -14.57
C GLN A 153 7.34 3.44 -14.14
N GLN A 154 6.22 2.74 -14.30
CA GLN A 154 4.90 3.24 -13.94
C GLN A 154 4.41 2.55 -12.67
N GLY A 155 4.31 3.30 -11.57
CA GLY A 155 3.61 2.89 -10.37
C GLY A 155 2.14 3.31 -10.42
N ALA A 156 1.37 2.93 -9.38
CA ALA A 156 -0.03 3.35 -9.28
C ALA A 156 -0.19 4.87 -9.16
N GLU A 157 0.76 5.59 -8.56
CA GLU A 157 0.63 7.03 -8.26
C GLU A 157 1.59 7.95 -9.02
N ALA A 158 2.68 7.39 -9.54
CA ALA A 158 3.74 8.17 -10.18
C ALA A 158 4.35 7.42 -11.34
N MET A 159 4.81 8.19 -12.32
CA MET A 159 5.64 7.73 -13.42
C MET A 159 7.06 8.22 -13.18
N VAL A 160 8.01 7.28 -13.19
CA VAL A 160 9.44 7.57 -13.10
C VAL A 160 10.04 7.48 -14.50
N THR A 161 10.69 8.55 -14.97
CA THR A 161 11.43 8.55 -16.23
C THR A 161 12.92 8.74 -15.95
N PHE A 162 13.77 7.92 -16.57
CA PHE A 162 15.22 8.02 -16.41
C PHE A 162 15.86 8.68 -17.66
N ARG A 163 16.64 9.74 -17.46
CA ARG A 163 17.35 10.48 -18.53
C ARG A 163 18.67 11.01 -17.99
N ASP A 164 19.76 10.99 -18.76
CA ASP A 164 21.01 11.71 -18.45
C ASP A 164 21.52 11.62 -16.99
N GLY A 165 21.40 10.46 -16.35
CA GLY A 165 21.82 10.26 -14.95
C GLY A 165 20.86 10.79 -13.88
N ILE A 166 19.68 11.29 -14.28
CA ILE A 166 18.59 11.71 -13.40
C ILE A 166 17.37 10.78 -13.49
N ALA A 167 16.61 10.75 -12.41
CA ALA A 167 15.31 10.13 -12.29
C ALA A 167 14.26 11.22 -12.03
N GLU A 168 13.28 11.34 -12.92
CA GLU A 168 12.14 12.26 -12.79
C GLU A 168 10.91 11.47 -12.33
N LYS A 169 10.53 11.65 -11.07
CA LYS A 169 9.31 11.06 -10.50
C LYS A 169 8.18 12.07 -10.57
N ARG A 170 7.28 11.91 -11.55
CA ARG A 170 6.09 12.76 -11.75
C ARG A 170 4.84 12.05 -11.25
N ARG A 171 4.08 12.68 -10.36
CA ARG A 171 2.78 12.18 -9.90
C ARG A 171 1.72 12.37 -10.98
N VAL A 172 0.94 11.34 -11.24
CA VAL A 172 -0.06 11.33 -12.33
C VAL A 172 -1.40 11.80 -11.79
N SER A 173 -2.03 12.74 -12.50
CA SER A 173 -3.38 13.22 -12.17
C SER A 173 -4.41 12.10 -12.27
N LYS A 174 -5.36 12.10 -11.33
CA LYS A 174 -6.43 11.09 -11.26
C LYS A 174 -7.77 11.69 -11.66
N ARG A 175 -8.29 11.25 -12.82
CA ARG A 175 -9.54 11.79 -13.40
C ARG A 175 -10.76 11.60 -12.51
N TYR A 176 -10.77 10.55 -11.68
CA TYR A 176 -11.86 10.29 -10.75
C TYR A 176 -11.99 11.35 -9.65
N ARG A 177 -10.97 12.15 -9.38
CA ARG A 177 -10.98 13.18 -8.34
C ARG A 177 -11.37 14.54 -8.90
N VAL A 178 -12.01 15.38 -8.09
CA VAL A 178 -12.19 16.79 -8.45
C VAL A 178 -10.84 17.50 -8.62
N PRO A 179 -10.67 18.38 -9.62
CA PRO A 179 -9.36 18.96 -9.96
C PRO A 179 -8.68 19.77 -8.86
N SER A 180 -9.44 20.36 -7.94
CA SER A 180 -8.88 21.06 -6.78
C SER A 180 -8.27 20.09 -5.77
N LEU A 181 -8.97 18.99 -5.46
CA LEU A 181 -8.48 17.94 -4.57
C LEU A 181 -7.26 17.25 -5.16
N ASP A 182 -7.30 16.89 -6.44
CA ASP A 182 -6.20 16.19 -7.11
C ASP A 182 -4.90 16.99 -7.11
N ARG A 183 -4.95 18.27 -7.53
CA ARG A 183 -3.79 19.17 -7.54
C ARG A 183 -3.22 19.37 -6.14
N ARG A 184 -4.09 19.51 -5.14
CA ARG A 184 -3.67 19.66 -3.73
C ARG A 184 -2.94 18.40 -3.26
N LEU A 185 -3.52 17.22 -3.45
CA LEU A 185 -2.90 15.94 -3.05
C LEU A 185 -1.56 15.71 -3.74
N ILE A 186 -1.47 15.98 -5.04
CA ILE A 186 -0.22 15.87 -5.80
C ILE A 186 0.84 16.79 -5.20
N THR A 187 0.50 18.05 -4.94
CA THR A 187 1.45 19.04 -4.40
C THR A 187 1.89 18.68 -2.99
N GLU A 188 0.95 18.33 -2.12
CA GLU A 188 1.22 17.99 -0.72
C GLU A 188 2.09 16.73 -0.61
N ARG A 189 1.77 15.68 -1.38
CA ARG A 189 2.53 14.42 -1.38
C ARG A 189 3.90 14.57 -2.01
N THR A 190 4.04 15.29 -3.13
CA THR A 190 5.34 15.59 -3.75
C THR A 190 6.25 16.31 -2.76
N ARG A 191 5.72 17.33 -2.07
CA ARG A 191 6.51 18.07 -1.05
C ARG A 191 6.79 17.22 0.19
N ALA A 192 5.83 16.40 0.64
CA ALA A 192 6.03 15.52 1.79
C ALA A 192 7.13 14.49 1.53
N GLU A 193 7.08 13.81 0.39
CA GLU A 193 8.10 12.85 -0.04
C GLU A 193 9.49 13.50 -0.12
N ALA A 194 9.60 14.66 -0.77
CA ALA A 194 10.87 15.38 -0.85
C ALA A 194 11.43 15.77 0.54
N ARG A 195 10.56 16.20 1.46
CA ARG A 195 10.95 16.48 2.85
C ARG A 195 11.44 15.23 3.58
N LEU A 196 10.79 14.09 3.37
CA LEU A 196 11.16 12.82 4.00
C LEU A 196 12.52 12.32 3.48
N ILE A 197 12.75 12.38 2.15
CA ILE A 197 14.05 12.08 1.54
C ILE A 197 15.15 12.97 2.13
N HIS A 198 14.89 14.29 2.26
CA HIS A 198 15.83 15.22 2.85
C HIS A 198 16.12 14.90 4.34
N THR A 199 15.09 14.56 5.10
CA THR A 199 15.19 14.22 6.52
C THR A 199 16.00 12.93 6.71
N ALA A 200 15.71 11.90 5.93
CA ALA A 200 16.47 10.64 5.92
C ALA A 200 17.94 10.90 5.58
N ARG A 201 18.22 11.72 4.56
CA ARG A 201 19.59 12.06 4.17
C ARG A 201 20.35 12.79 5.28
N ARG A 202 19.71 13.72 5.98
CA ARG A 202 20.30 14.43 7.13
C ARG A 202 20.62 13.49 8.30
N ALA A 203 19.87 12.41 8.44
CA ALA A 203 20.14 11.34 9.41
C ALA A 203 21.19 10.32 8.91
N GLY A 204 21.80 10.55 7.75
CA GLY A 204 22.88 9.70 7.21
C GLY A 204 22.39 8.46 6.45
N ILE A 205 21.09 8.35 6.16
CA ILE A 205 20.54 7.29 5.31
C ILE A 205 20.90 7.60 3.84
N PRO A 206 21.50 6.66 3.09
CA PRO A 206 21.71 6.82 1.67
C PRO A 206 20.38 6.92 0.92
N THR A 207 20.14 8.07 0.30
CA THR A 207 18.98 8.36 -0.56
C THR A 207 19.44 9.09 -1.82
N PRO A 208 18.65 9.07 -2.91
CA PRO A 208 18.89 9.92 -4.08
C PRO A 208 19.05 11.40 -3.71
N VAL A 209 20.04 12.07 -4.29
CA VAL A 209 20.15 13.53 -4.17
C VAL A 209 19.02 14.18 -4.95
N ILE A 210 18.16 14.95 -4.28
CA ILE A 210 17.16 15.79 -4.95
C ILE A 210 17.88 16.96 -5.63
N GLN A 211 17.62 17.14 -6.92
CA GLN A 211 18.14 18.25 -7.72
C GLN A 211 17.12 19.38 -7.87
N ASP A 212 15.84 19.03 -8.09
CA ASP A 212 14.76 20.00 -8.24
C ASP A 212 13.41 19.43 -7.78
N ILE A 213 12.49 20.32 -7.39
CA ILE A 213 11.13 19.98 -6.96
C ILE A 213 10.14 20.97 -7.56
N THR A 214 9.15 20.45 -8.27
CA THR A 214 8.02 21.23 -8.78
C THR A 214 6.73 20.86 -8.02
N ALA A 215 5.57 21.34 -8.47
CA ALA A 215 4.29 20.99 -7.84
C ALA A 215 3.94 19.50 -7.97
N ASP A 216 4.37 18.83 -9.04
CA ASP A 216 3.99 17.44 -9.34
C ASP A 216 5.18 16.50 -9.56
N THR A 217 6.40 17.02 -9.58
CA THR A 217 7.59 16.26 -9.98
C THR A 217 8.74 16.46 -9.00
N ILE A 218 9.42 15.36 -8.65
CA ILE A 218 10.72 15.37 -7.97
C ILE A 218 11.78 14.92 -8.98
N VAL A 219 12.80 15.74 -9.20
CA VAL A 219 13.97 15.40 -10.01
C VAL A 219 15.10 15.04 -9.06
N MET A 220 15.65 13.83 -9.21
CA MET A 220 16.67 13.31 -8.30
C MET A 220 17.74 12.50 -9.04
N GLU A 221 18.84 12.23 -8.35
CA GLU A 221 19.91 11.34 -8.81
C GLU A 221 19.36 9.97 -9.21
N ARG A 222 19.74 9.48 -10.39
CA ARG A 222 19.52 8.07 -10.74
C ARG A 222 20.57 7.21 -10.05
N ILE A 223 20.15 6.34 -9.14
CA ILE A 223 21.04 5.37 -8.52
C ILE A 223 21.36 4.25 -9.51
N ILE A 224 22.65 4.07 -9.80
CA ILE A 224 23.15 2.98 -10.65
C ILE A 224 23.55 1.80 -9.76
N GLY A 225 22.86 0.69 -9.92
CA GLY A 225 23.05 -0.51 -9.10
C GLY A 225 22.02 -1.59 -9.41
N ALA A 226 22.10 -2.69 -8.68
CA ALA A 226 21.11 -3.76 -8.77
C ALA A 226 20.01 -3.54 -7.71
N PRO A 227 18.71 -3.71 -8.04
CA PRO A 227 17.67 -3.84 -7.04
C PRO A 227 18.04 -4.95 -6.05
N LEU A 228 17.76 -4.77 -4.76
CA LEU A 228 18.09 -5.76 -3.74
C LEU A 228 17.44 -7.12 -4.04
N THR A 229 16.25 -7.12 -4.65
CA THR A 229 15.56 -8.32 -5.15
C THR A 229 16.44 -9.21 -6.04
N LEU A 230 17.37 -8.63 -6.80
CA LEU A 230 18.28 -9.35 -7.70
C LEU A 230 19.67 -9.58 -7.11
N ALA A 231 19.94 -9.06 -5.90
CA ALA A 231 21.23 -9.10 -5.23
C ALA A 231 21.09 -9.58 -3.78
N LEU A 232 20.21 -10.55 -3.54
CA LEU A 232 19.96 -11.11 -2.22
C LEU A 232 21.19 -11.89 -1.75
N THR A 233 21.87 -11.35 -0.74
CA THR A 233 22.97 -12.01 -0.02
C THR A 233 22.88 -11.61 1.45
N GLU A 234 23.36 -12.44 2.36
CA GLU A 234 23.40 -12.10 3.79
C GLU A 234 24.13 -10.77 4.05
N ALA A 235 25.22 -10.50 3.32
CA ALA A 235 25.96 -9.25 3.45
C ALA A 235 25.12 -8.03 3.06
N ASN A 236 24.41 -8.08 1.93
CA ASN A 236 23.55 -6.98 1.48
C ASN A 236 22.34 -6.80 2.41
N LEU A 237 21.77 -7.90 2.93
CA LEU A 237 20.66 -7.82 3.89
C LEU A 237 21.10 -7.26 5.24
N ARG A 238 22.31 -7.59 5.72
CA ARG A 238 22.87 -6.99 6.92
C ARG A 238 23.08 -5.48 6.75
N GLU A 239 23.59 -5.04 5.61
CA GLU A 239 23.73 -3.60 5.32
C GLU A 239 22.38 -2.90 5.20
N ALA A 240 21.40 -3.54 4.55
CA ALA A 240 20.02 -3.05 4.53
C ALA A 240 19.44 -2.92 5.95
N GLY A 241 19.67 -3.93 6.80
CA GLY A 241 19.30 -3.91 8.22
C GLY A 241 19.87 -2.69 8.95
N ARG A 242 21.17 -2.43 8.82
CA ARG A 242 21.81 -1.25 9.41
C ARG A 242 21.20 0.06 8.93
N MET A 243 20.94 0.16 7.63
CA MET A 243 20.34 1.34 7.03
C MET A 243 18.92 1.59 7.56
N ILE A 244 18.10 0.54 7.63
CA ILE A 244 16.72 0.63 8.15
C ILE A 244 16.71 0.89 9.65
N GLY A 245 17.68 0.36 10.40
CA GLY A 245 17.86 0.69 11.81
C GLY A 245 18.13 2.19 12.04
N LYS A 246 18.96 2.80 11.19
CA LYS A 246 19.18 4.26 11.22
C LYS A 246 17.91 5.03 10.83
N LEU A 247 17.16 4.55 9.85
CA LEU A 247 15.88 5.15 9.44
C LEU A 247 14.88 5.16 10.61
N HIS A 248 14.70 4.03 11.30
CA HIS A 248 13.80 3.89 12.44
C HIS A 248 14.30 4.67 13.67
N THR A 249 15.61 4.79 13.86
CA THR A 249 16.23 5.68 14.87
C THR A 249 15.88 7.14 14.62
N ALA A 250 15.84 7.56 13.35
CA ALA A 250 15.41 8.91 12.96
C ALA A 250 13.89 9.14 13.08
N GLY A 251 13.11 8.14 13.51
CA GLY A 251 11.66 8.21 13.62
C GLY A 251 10.95 8.21 12.27
N LEU A 252 11.59 7.67 11.23
CA LEU A 252 11.04 7.54 9.89
C LEU A 252 10.63 6.09 9.65
N MET A 253 9.40 5.90 9.20
CA MET A 253 8.92 4.62 8.68
C MET A 253 8.65 4.75 7.19
N HIS A 254 9.03 3.73 6.43
CA HIS A 254 8.94 3.72 4.98
C HIS A 254 7.50 3.50 4.49
N GLY A 255 6.73 2.64 5.14
CA GLY A 255 5.37 2.28 4.77
C GLY A 255 5.22 1.40 3.52
N ASP A 256 6.33 1.02 2.86
CA ASP A 256 6.38 0.15 1.68
C ASP A 256 7.78 -0.45 1.50
N LEU A 257 8.31 -1.02 2.59
CA LEU A 257 9.69 -1.50 2.62
C LEU A 257 9.82 -2.85 1.88
N THR A 258 9.94 -2.80 0.57
CA THR A 258 10.13 -3.98 -0.30
C THR A 258 11.57 -4.05 -0.82
N THR A 259 12.02 -5.25 -1.20
CA THR A 259 13.36 -5.41 -1.82
C THR A 259 13.53 -4.64 -3.13
N SER A 260 12.45 -4.28 -3.83
CA SER A 260 12.50 -3.47 -5.06
C SER A 260 12.71 -1.97 -4.80
N ASN A 261 12.39 -1.48 -3.60
CA ASN A 261 12.61 -0.09 -3.20
C ASN A 261 14.03 0.17 -2.66
N LEU A 262 14.89 -0.85 -2.69
CA LEU A 262 16.29 -0.83 -2.27
C LEU A 262 17.19 -1.12 -3.45
N ILE A 263 18.21 -0.28 -3.67
CA ILE A 263 19.25 -0.52 -4.69
C ILE A 263 20.61 -0.71 -4.00
N VAL A 264 21.31 -1.78 -4.34
CA VAL A 264 22.72 -1.97 -4.02
C VAL A 264 23.55 -1.19 -5.03
N ARG A 265 24.09 -0.05 -4.61
CA ARG A 265 24.78 0.87 -5.52
C ARG A 265 26.09 0.25 -6.03
N ALA A 266 26.32 0.32 -7.33
CA ALA A 266 27.47 -0.31 -7.97
C ALA A 266 28.83 0.28 -7.55
N SER A 267 28.88 1.57 -7.18
CA SER A 267 30.12 2.27 -6.88
C SER A 267 30.75 1.89 -5.53
N ASP A 268 29.93 1.53 -4.54
CA ASP A 268 30.39 1.33 -3.16
C ASP A 268 29.58 0.28 -2.39
N THR A 269 28.74 -0.51 -3.08
CA THR A 269 27.94 -1.62 -2.52
C THR A 269 26.98 -1.23 -1.40
N ARG A 270 26.76 0.07 -1.14
CA ARG A 270 25.81 0.53 -0.13
C ARG A 270 24.37 0.35 -0.61
N CYS A 271 23.50 -0.07 0.29
CA CYS A 271 22.06 -0.02 0.07
C CYS A 271 21.58 1.44 0.05
N VAL A 272 20.78 1.78 -0.96
CA VAL A 272 20.17 3.10 -1.14
C VAL A 272 18.67 2.92 -1.24
N LEU A 273 17.93 3.72 -0.47
CA LEU A 273 16.48 3.72 -0.48
C LEU A 273 15.93 4.72 -1.50
N ILE A 274 15.10 4.27 -2.44
CA ILE A 274 14.74 5.05 -3.64
C ILE A 274 13.29 5.54 -3.69
N ASP A 275 12.40 5.08 -2.80
CA ASP A 275 11.00 5.51 -2.74
C ASP A 275 10.60 5.92 -1.31
N PHE A 276 10.00 7.10 -1.15
CA PHE A 276 9.47 7.60 0.13
C PHE A 276 7.99 8.00 0.01
N GLY A 277 7.30 7.55 -1.03
CA GLY A 277 5.94 7.96 -1.38
C GLY A 277 4.89 7.61 -0.32
N LEU A 278 5.16 6.60 0.52
CA LEU A 278 4.32 6.16 1.64
C LEU A 278 5.00 6.37 3.00
N ALA A 279 6.17 7.00 3.02
CA ALA A 279 6.92 7.19 4.24
C ALA A 279 6.25 8.21 5.18
N GLN A 280 6.45 8.04 6.48
CA GLN A 280 5.85 8.87 7.52
C GLN A 280 6.78 9.01 8.72
N VAL A 281 6.57 10.06 9.50
CA VAL A 281 7.22 10.24 10.80
C VAL A 281 6.36 9.57 11.86
N SER A 282 6.91 8.62 12.59
CA SER A 282 6.27 8.07 13.79
C SER A 282 7.33 7.39 14.69
N GLN A 283 6.98 7.17 15.94
CA GLN A 283 7.82 6.43 16.90
C GLN A 283 7.14 5.14 17.39
N GLU A 284 5.96 4.84 16.86
CA GLU A 284 5.16 3.68 17.24
C GLU A 284 5.85 2.38 16.84
N ILE A 285 6.00 1.46 17.80
CA ILE A 285 6.60 0.13 17.57
C ILE A 285 5.76 -0.66 16.55
N GLU A 286 4.43 -0.53 16.58
CA GLU A 286 3.54 -1.18 15.62
C GLU A 286 3.92 -0.86 14.17
N GLN A 287 4.15 0.42 13.86
CA GLN A 287 4.47 0.87 12.50
C GLN A 287 5.84 0.39 12.04
N ARG A 288 6.82 0.33 12.94
CA ARG A 288 8.14 -0.26 12.66
C ARG A 288 8.05 -1.77 12.42
N GLY A 289 7.20 -2.44 13.18
CA GLY A 289 6.92 -3.88 13.01
C GLY A 289 6.30 -4.16 11.64
N VAL A 290 5.34 -3.35 11.21
CA VAL A 290 4.73 -3.44 9.88
C VAL A 290 5.77 -3.22 8.77
N ASP A 291 6.67 -2.24 8.89
CA ASP A 291 7.73 -2.00 7.89
C ASP A 291 8.62 -3.25 7.68
N ILE A 292 9.11 -3.85 8.77
CA ILE A 292 9.96 -5.05 8.68
C ILE A 292 9.15 -6.26 8.21
N HIS A 293 7.89 -6.38 8.63
CA HIS A 293 6.99 -7.44 8.18
C HIS A 293 6.84 -7.45 6.66
N VAL A 294 6.61 -6.29 6.04
CA VAL A 294 6.49 -6.16 4.57
C VAL A 294 7.76 -6.65 3.89
N LEU A 295 8.94 -6.26 4.39
CA LEU A 295 10.22 -6.75 3.86
C LEU A 295 10.31 -8.27 3.97
N TYR A 296 9.92 -8.85 5.10
CA TYR A 296 9.97 -10.29 5.33
C TYR A 296 9.06 -11.08 4.41
N GLN A 297 7.86 -10.58 4.14
CA GLN A 297 6.98 -11.16 3.13
C GLN A 297 7.61 -11.13 1.73
N THR A 298 8.30 -10.04 1.37
CA THR A 298 9.01 -9.99 0.08
C THR A 298 10.19 -10.96 0.01
N LEU A 299 10.88 -11.21 1.12
CA LEU A 299 11.96 -12.21 1.18
C LEU A 299 11.41 -13.65 1.08
N GLU A 300 10.34 -13.95 1.81
CA GLU A 300 9.68 -15.27 1.76
C GLU A 300 9.15 -15.61 0.38
N SER A 301 8.63 -14.63 -0.36
CA SER A 301 8.13 -14.83 -1.72
C SER A 301 9.24 -14.90 -2.77
N THR A 302 10.33 -14.15 -2.59
CA THR A 302 11.42 -14.09 -3.59
C THR A 302 12.44 -15.21 -3.42
N ALA A 303 12.80 -15.56 -2.20
CA ALA A 303 13.81 -16.58 -1.88
C ALA A 303 13.36 -17.46 -0.70
N PRO A 304 12.35 -18.35 -0.90
CA PRO A 304 11.74 -19.11 0.20
C PRO A 304 12.74 -19.95 1.01
N GLU A 305 13.65 -20.64 0.31
CA GLU A 305 14.62 -21.58 0.91
C GLU A 305 15.69 -20.87 1.76
N GLU A 306 16.08 -19.66 1.36
CA GLU A 306 17.13 -18.87 2.02
C GLU A 306 16.57 -17.80 2.96
N SER A 307 15.25 -17.61 2.97
CA SER A 307 14.56 -16.54 3.70
C SER A 307 14.94 -16.48 5.18
N GLY A 308 15.14 -17.63 5.83
CA GLY A 308 15.56 -17.69 7.23
C GLY A 308 16.94 -17.06 7.47
N ALA A 309 17.93 -17.41 6.65
CA ALA A 309 19.28 -16.86 6.74
C ALA A 309 19.31 -15.36 6.39
N LEU A 310 18.58 -14.97 5.34
CA LEU A 310 18.46 -13.57 4.91
C LEU A 310 17.81 -12.69 5.99
N LYS A 311 16.74 -13.16 6.64
CA LYS A 311 16.10 -12.46 7.76
C LYS A 311 17.03 -12.36 8.97
N ALA A 312 17.77 -13.43 9.29
CA ALA A 312 18.74 -13.40 10.38
C ALA A 312 19.85 -12.35 10.12
N ALA A 313 20.40 -12.32 8.90
CA ALA A 313 21.40 -11.34 8.52
C ALA A 313 20.86 -9.89 8.59
N PHE A 314 19.62 -9.67 8.16
CA PHE A 314 18.95 -8.38 8.33
C PHE A 314 18.79 -7.99 9.80
N ASN A 315 18.28 -8.90 10.63
CA ASN A 315 18.09 -8.69 12.08
C ASN A 315 19.40 -8.27 12.76
N ASP A 316 20.50 -8.96 12.46
CA ASP A 316 21.81 -8.61 13.00
C ASP A 316 22.20 -7.16 12.67
N GLY A 317 22.08 -6.78 11.38
CA GLY A 317 22.40 -5.43 10.95
C GLY A 317 21.47 -4.38 11.55
N TYR A 318 20.18 -4.71 11.68
CA TYR A 318 19.17 -3.84 12.27
C TYR A 318 19.42 -3.61 13.76
N ALA A 319 19.77 -4.65 14.52
CA ALA A 319 20.12 -4.58 15.93
C ALA A 319 21.39 -3.77 16.19
N GLU A 320 22.36 -3.77 15.28
CA GLU A 320 23.56 -2.92 15.39
C GLU A 320 23.23 -1.42 15.32
N ALA A 321 22.15 -1.04 14.64
CA ALA A 321 21.82 0.35 14.33
C ALA A 321 20.60 0.91 15.08
N PHE A 322 19.78 0.07 15.70
CA PHE A 322 18.56 0.48 16.40
C PHE A 322 18.42 -0.23 17.75
N ALA A 323 18.45 0.54 18.84
CA ALA A 323 18.45 0.00 20.20
C ALA A 323 17.16 -0.78 20.55
N GLY A 324 16.02 -0.44 19.95
CA GLY A 324 14.74 -1.13 20.17
C GLY A 324 14.50 -2.31 19.22
N ALA A 325 15.55 -2.89 18.63
CA ALA A 325 15.40 -3.91 17.59
C ALA A 325 14.60 -5.13 18.06
N ASP A 326 14.91 -5.65 19.26
CA ASP A 326 14.23 -6.83 19.81
C ASP A 326 12.73 -6.60 19.98
N GLU A 327 12.30 -5.42 20.42
CA GLU A 327 10.89 -5.07 20.58
C GLU A 327 10.16 -5.02 19.24
N VAL A 328 10.81 -4.50 18.19
CA VAL A 328 10.24 -4.43 16.84
C VAL A 328 10.17 -5.81 16.21
N ILE A 329 11.20 -6.64 16.37
CA ILE A 329 11.23 -8.02 15.85
C ILE A 329 10.17 -8.88 16.56
N ALA A 330 10.04 -8.75 17.88
CA ALA A 330 8.96 -9.39 18.63
C ALA A 330 7.58 -8.92 18.14
N ARG A 331 7.43 -7.61 17.86
CA ARG A 331 6.17 -7.07 17.32
C ARG A 331 5.87 -7.59 15.92
N GLU A 332 6.86 -7.74 15.06
CA GLU A 332 6.71 -8.36 13.74
C GLU A 332 6.14 -9.79 13.87
N HIS A 333 6.70 -10.57 14.80
CA HIS A 333 6.19 -11.92 15.09
C HIS A 333 4.73 -11.90 15.56
N ASP A 334 4.35 -10.97 16.44
CA ASP A 334 2.95 -10.81 16.86
C ASP A 334 2.02 -10.47 15.67
N ILE A 335 2.48 -9.63 14.74
CA ILE A 335 1.73 -9.28 13.52
C ILE A 335 1.52 -10.53 12.65
N VAL A 336 2.56 -11.36 12.47
CA VAL A 336 2.46 -12.64 11.75
C VAL A 336 1.44 -13.56 12.41
N MET A 337 1.48 -13.68 13.74
CA MET A 337 0.58 -14.55 14.49
C MET A 337 -0.88 -14.08 14.40
N ARG A 338 -1.12 -12.76 14.45
CA ARG A 338 -2.45 -12.17 14.17
C ARG A 338 -2.91 -12.40 12.73
N GLY A 339 -1.98 -12.57 11.79
CA GLY A 339 -2.29 -12.93 10.41
C GLY A 339 -2.55 -14.43 10.18
N ARG A 340 -2.07 -15.31 11.08
CA ARG A 340 -2.14 -16.79 10.95
C ARG A 340 -3.14 -17.49 11.90
N TYR A 341 -3.48 -16.87 13.03
CA TYR A 341 -4.34 -17.44 14.08
C TYR A 341 -5.63 -16.64 14.33
N HIS A 342 -5.92 -15.70 13.43
CA HIS A 342 -7.24 -15.11 13.31
C HIS A 342 -7.74 -15.49 11.95
#